data_AF-A0A3M8CWF7-F1
#
_entry.id   AF-A0A3M8CWF7-F1
#
_cell.length_a   1.000
_cell.length_b   1.000
_cell.length_c   1.000
_cell.angle_alpha   90.00
_cell.angle_beta   90.00
_cell.angle_gamma   90.00
#
_symmetry.space_group_name_H-M   'P 1'
#
loop_
_entity.id
_entity.type
_entity.pdbx_description
1 polymer ?
#
loop_
_entity_poly.entity_id
_entity_poly.type
_entity_poly.pdbx_seq_one_letter_code
_entity_poly.pdbx_strand_id
1 'polypeptide(L)'
;MKKGMSRWLYVVGMLVLMMLVAQPALGAERNAWGIKATPADQSVDLLPNIRVELTFPEKVRLLNNKELTNQSWMSIIQLTDSKKKKVPYTVSWNKNLRTVTIDPVGNLEAGQTFKVTLPAKKLKNEQGQSNPEFSSTFSIKKPVDTIAPRATILPGHGAKQVKLQEKVTLQFAEEVTLVSGEILASKTAGPLVRITDEVGTSIAHTITWNKSKRMLTVKPKGKWQPHQTYLIELVPGLLRDTAGNNNPLQRSVFTTGAK
;
A
#
# COMPACT_ATOMS: atom_id res chain seq x y z
N MET A 1 71.93 -13.38 -25.26
CA MET A 1 71.71 -14.37 -24.18
C MET A 1 70.56 -13.93 -23.29
N LYS A 2 69.48 -14.72 -23.31
CA LYS A 2 68.42 -14.93 -22.31
C LYS A 2 67.86 -13.75 -21.51
N LYS A 3 66.58 -13.47 -21.79
CA LYS A 3 65.40 -13.23 -20.92
C LYS A 3 64.58 -12.10 -21.54
N GLY A 4 63.28 -12.17 -21.72
CA GLY A 4 62.27 -13.09 -21.23
C GLY A 4 60.93 -12.41 -21.51
N MET A 5 59.98 -13.20 -21.98
CA MET A 5 58.67 -12.81 -22.47
C MET A 5 57.79 -12.12 -21.42
N SER A 6 57.03 -11.14 -21.91
CA SER A 6 55.58 -10.99 -21.70
C SER A 6 55.01 -10.43 -20.38
N ARG A 7 54.04 -9.54 -20.64
CA ARG A 7 52.70 -9.42 -20.03
C ARG A 7 52.55 -8.57 -18.78
N TRP A 8 51.91 -7.43 -19.05
CA TRP A 8 51.10 -6.58 -18.19
C TRP A 8 50.34 -7.36 -17.11
N LEU A 9 50.46 -6.85 -15.89
CA LEU A 9 49.73 -7.29 -14.70
C LEU A 9 48.36 -6.62 -14.57
N TYR A 10 47.38 -7.47 -14.23
CA TYR A 10 46.17 -7.29 -13.39
C TYR A 10 45.19 -6.15 -13.77
N VAL A 11 43.89 -6.39 -13.89
CA VAL A 11 43.00 -6.83 -12.80
C VAL A 11 41.87 -7.73 -13.33
N VAL A 12 41.83 -8.97 -12.82
CA VAL A 12 40.61 -9.80 -12.85
C VAL A 12 39.80 -9.42 -11.61
N GLY A 13 38.74 -8.64 -11.80
CA GLY A 13 37.72 -8.44 -10.77
C GLY A 13 36.80 -9.66 -10.74
N MET A 14 37.20 -10.70 -10.01
CA MET A 14 36.35 -11.87 -9.75
C MET A 14 35.25 -11.43 -8.77
N LEU A 15 34.07 -11.15 -9.31
CA LEU A 15 32.88 -10.88 -8.53
C LEU A 15 32.45 -12.19 -7.86
N VAL A 16 32.95 -12.44 -6.66
CA VAL A 16 32.50 -13.53 -5.80
C VAL A 16 31.09 -13.18 -5.37
N LEU A 17 30.11 -13.66 -6.14
CA LEU A 17 28.73 -13.74 -5.69
C LEU A 17 28.72 -14.71 -4.52
N MET A 18 28.68 -14.16 -3.31
CA MET A 18 28.51 -14.93 -2.08
C MET A 18 27.09 -15.53 -2.12
N MET A 19 26.94 -16.68 -2.78
CA MET A 19 25.77 -17.53 -2.59
C MET A 19 25.80 -17.96 -1.13
N LEU A 20 24.95 -17.32 -0.33
CA LEU A 20 24.57 -17.82 0.97
C LEU A 20 23.86 -19.16 0.71
N VAL A 21 24.62 -20.25 0.73
CA VAL A 21 24.04 -21.60 0.79
C VAL A 21 23.44 -21.69 2.19
N ALA A 22 22.17 -21.33 2.30
CA ALA A 22 21.36 -21.68 3.45
C ALA A 22 21.36 -23.21 3.51
N GLN A 23 22.15 -23.78 4.43
CA GLN A 23 22.01 -25.18 4.78
C GLN A 23 20.57 -25.40 5.24
N PRO A 24 19.84 -26.41 4.72
CA PRO A 24 18.54 -26.73 5.27
C PRO A 24 18.79 -27.25 6.69
N ALA A 25 18.43 -26.43 7.68
CA ALA A 25 18.31 -26.87 9.05
C ALA A 25 17.40 -28.12 9.06
N LEU A 26 17.83 -29.18 9.75
CA LEU A 26 17.07 -30.41 9.98
C LEU A 26 15.63 -30.09 10.41
N GLY A 27 14.74 -30.08 9.44
CA GLY A 27 13.31 -29.85 9.58
C GLY A 27 12.68 -30.59 8.41
N ALA A 28 11.72 -31.48 8.71
CA ALA A 28 11.00 -32.24 7.71
C ALA A 28 10.67 -31.38 6.48
N GLU A 29 11.07 -31.82 5.28
CA GLU A 29 10.82 -31.10 4.03
C GLU A 29 9.32 -30.76 3.95
N ARG A 30 8.98 -29.48 4.19
CA ARG A 30 7.60 -28.97 4.18
C ARG A 30 6.91 -29.07 2.81
N ASN A 31 7.62 -29.59 1.80
CA ASN A 31 7.10 -29.91 0.49
C ASN A 31 7.79 -31.14 -0.14
N ALA A 32 8.04 -32.20 0.63
CA ALA A 32 8.69 -33.42 0.11
C ALA A 32 7.90 -34.08 -1.05
N TRP A 33 6.62 -33.76 -1.18
CA TRP A 33 5.75 -34.23 -2.27
C TRP A 33 5.78 -33.34 -3.52
N GLY A 34 6.61 -32.29 -3.57
CA GLY A 34 6.73 -31.43 -4.75
C GLY A 34 5.43 -30.74 -5.17
N ILE A 35 4.53 -30.47 -4.22
CA ILE A 35 3.26 -29.78 -4.46
C ILE A 35 3.57 -28.37 -4.96
N LYS A 36 2.97 -27.99 -6.10
CA LYS A 36 3.07 -26.64 -6.64
C LYS A 36 1.85 -25.83 -6.24
N ALA A 37 2.05 -24.71 -5.53
CA ALA A 37 1.00 -23.74 -5.23
C ALA A 37 0.99 -22.63 -6.29
N THR A 38 -0.20 -22.19 -6.68
CA THR A 38 -0.43 -20.97 -7.45
C THR A 38 -1.51 -20.15 -6.75
N PRO A 39 -1.24 -18.92 -6.27
CA PRO A 39 0.06 -18.24 -6.25
C PRO A 39 1.16 -19.04 -5.55
N ALA A 40 2.41 -18.81 -5.95
CA ALA A 40 3.58 -19.46 -5.33
C ALA A 40 3.69 -19.07 -3.85
N ASP A 41 4.34 -19.91 -3.04
CA ASP A 41 4.60 -19.57 -1.64
C ASP A 41 5.35 -18.24 -1.53
N GLN A 42 4.94 -17.43 -0.55
CA GLN A 42 5.43 -16.10 -0.27
C GLN A 42 5.11 -15.04 -1.36
N SER A 43 4.16 -15.32 -2.25
CA SER A 43 3.68 -14.30 -3.21
C SER A 43 3.12 -13.08 -2.49
N VAL A 44 3.44 -11.88 -2.98
CA VAL A 44 3.00 -10.61 -2.39
C VAL A 44 2.19 -9.77 -3.37
N ASP A 45 1.48 -8.78 -2.84
CA ASP A 45 0.73 -7.76 -3.62
C ASP A 45 -0.29 -8.33 -4.61
N LEU A 46 -0.91 -9.44 -4.23
CA LEU A 46 -1.96 -10.07 -5.02
C LEU A 46 -3.28 -9.29 -4.95
N LEU A 47 -4.12 -9.46 -5.97
CA LEU A 47 -5.47 -8.89 -5.94
C LEU A 47 -6.36 -9.62 -4.92
N PRO A 48 -7.36 -8.93 -4.33
CA PRO A 48 -8.27 -9.53 -3.34
C PRO A 48 -9.10 -10.74 -3.83
N ASN A 49 -9.31 -10.89 -5.14
CA ASN A 49 -10.20 -11.89 -5.74
C ASN A 49 -9.47 -13.14 -6.27
N ILE A 50 -8.28 -13.45 -5.73
CA ILE A 50 -7.50 -14.60 -6.16
C ILE A 50 -8.07 -15.93 -5.67
N ARG A 51 -7.72 -16.98 -6.41
CA ARG A 51 -7.91 -18.38 -6.05
C ARG A 51 -6.55 -19.01 -5.77
N VAL A 52 -6.54 -20.08 -4.98
CA VAL A 52 -5.33 -20.85 -4.72
C VAL A 52 -5.45 -22.24 -5.35
N GLU A 53 -4.48 -22.64 -6.14
CA GLU A 53 -4.40 -23.96 -6.76
C GLU A 53 -3.23 -24.74 -6.19
N LEU A 54 -3.46 -25.97 -5.75
CA LEU A 54 -2.41 -26.91 -5.35
C LEU A 54 -2.36 -28.06 -6.35
N THR A 55 -1.25 -28.18 -7.06
CA THR A 55 -1.02 -29.22 -8.08
C THR A 55 -0.05 -30.27 -7.57
N PHE A 56 -0.47 -31.54 -7.65
CA PHE A 56 0.30 -32.69 -7.18
C PHE A 56 1.06 -33.33 -8.35
N PRO A 57 2.37 -33.60 -8.20
CA PRO A 57 3.15 -34.21 -9.28
C PRO A 57 2.71 -35.66 -9.55
N GLU A 58 2.32 -36.37 -8.49
CA GLU A 58 1.88 -37.76 -8.53
C GLU A 58 0.40 -37.91 -8.17
N LYS A 59 -0.19 -39.07 -8.50
CA LYS A 59 -1.56 -39.37 -8.09
C LYS A 59 -1.64 -39.50 -6.57
N VAL A 60 -2.69 -38.89 -6.01
CA VAL A 60 -2.97 -38.91 -4.57
C VAL A 60 -4.32 -39.56 -4.30
N ARG A 61 -4.45 -40.21 -3.13
CA ARG A 61 -5.70 -40.83 -2.65
C ARG A 61 -5.88 -40.57 -1.16
N LEU A 62 -7.10 -40.73 -0.66
CA LEU A 62 -7.34 -40.79 0.78
C LEU A 62 -6.68 -42.03 1.38
N LEU A 63 -6.34 -41.96 2.68
CA LEU A 63 -5.72 -43.07 3.39
C LEU A 63 -6.57 -44.35 3.35
N ASN A 64 -7.90 -44.20 3.38
CA ASN A 64 -8.88 -45.29 3.32
C ASN A 64 -9.23 -45.75 1.89
N ASN A 65 -8.48 -45.32 0.87
CA ASN A 65 -8.71 -45.63 -0.55
C ASN A 65 -10.04 -45.14 -1.15
N LYS A 66 -10.85 -44.36 -0.42
CA LYS A 66 -12.03 -43.72 -1.00
C LYS A 66 -11.61 -42.67 -2.03
N GLU A 67 -12.49 -42.41 -2.99
CA GLU A 67 -12.25 -41.39 -4.01
C GLU A 67 -12.14 -39.98 -3.40
N LEU A 68 -11.22 -39.18 -3.95
CA LEU A 68 -11.12 -37.77 -3.62
C LEU A 68 -12.26 -37.01 -4.31
N THR A 69 -13.09 -36.37 -3.51
CA THR A 69 -14.19 -35.50 -3.94
C THR A 69 -13.94 -34.09 -3.42
N ASN A 70 -14.73 -33.11 -3.89
CA ASN A 70 -14.73 -31.76 -3.34
C ASN A 70 -14.97 -31.78 -1.81
N GLN A 71 -15.88 -32.63 -1.33
CA GLN A 71 -16.15 -32.76 0.10
C GLN A 71 -14.96 -33.31 0.88
N SER A 72 -14.23 -34.28 0.31
CA SER A 72 -13.00 -34.80 0.91
C SER A 72 -11.96 -33.69 1.06
N TRP A 73 -11.74 -32.89 0.01
CA TRP A 73 -10.81 -31.76 0.04
C TRP A 73 -11.21 -30.67 1.03
N MET A 74 -12.51 -30.35 1.11
CA MET A 74 -13.06 -29.37 2.05
C MET A 74 -12.70 -29.72 3.50
N SER A 75 -12.66 -31.02 3.82
CA SER A 75 -12.38 -31.50 5.19
C SER A 75 -10.90 -31.51 5.59
N ILE A 76 -9.98 -31.44 4.62
CA ILE A 76 -8.53 -31.60 4.87
C ILE A 76 -7.72 -30.33 4.59
N ILE A 77 -8.20 -29.43 3.73
CA ILE A 77 -7.55 -28.14 3.51
C ILE A 77 -7.96 -27.15 4.60
N GLN A 78 -7.08 -26.20 4.88
CA GLN A 78 -7.34 -25.06 5.74
C GLN A 78 -6.86 -23.79 5.06
N LEU A 79 -7.69 -22.75 5.09
CA LEU A 79 -7.32 -21.39 4.73
C LEU A 79 -7.49 -20.50 5.96
N THR A 80 -6.43 -19.82 6.39
CA THR A 80 -6.45 -18.94 7.55
C THR A 80 -5.80 -17.60 7.27
N ASP A 81 -6.24 -16.57 7.99
CA ASP A 81 -5.55 -15.28 8.01
C ASP A 81 -4.31 -15.29 8.91
N SER A 82 -3.62 -14.15 8.98
CA SER A 82 -2.45 -13.91 9.84
C SER A 82 -2.71 -14.15 11.34
N LYS A 83 -3.97 -14.08 11.78
CA LYS A 83 -4.41 -14.30 13.16
C LYS A 83 -4.90 -15.73 13.39
N LYS A 84 -4.69 -16.63 12.43
CA LYS A 84 -5.16 -18.03 12.42
C LYS A 84 -6.68 -18.16 12.42
N LYS A 85 -7.41 -17.11 12.08
CA LYS A 85 -8.87 -17.18 11.90
C LYS A 85 -9.16 -17.91 10.60
N LYS A 86 -10.16 -18.81 10.62
CA LYS A 86 -10.62 -19.51 9.42
C LYS A 86 -11.23 -18.52 8.42
N VAL A 87 -10.82 -18.64 7.17
CA VAL A 87 -11.41 -17.92 6.03
C VAL A 87 -12.36 -18.88 5.32
N PRO A 88 -13.64 -18.51 5.09
CA PRO A 88 -14.54 -19.33 4.30
C PRO A 88 -14.08 -19.46 2.84
N TYR A 89 -14.17 -20.65 2.27
CA TYR A 89 -13.84 -20.93 0.86
C TYR A 89 -14.72 -22.04 0.32
N THR A 90 -14.75 -22.18 -1.00
CA THR A 90 -15.21 -23.37 -1.72
C THR A 90 -14.02 -24.12 -2.30
N VAL A 91 -14.23 -25.39 -2.65
CA VAL A 91 -13.15 -26.22 -3.18
C VAL A 91 -13.64 -27.06 -4.36
N SER A 92 -12.80 -27.19 -5.38
CA SER A 92 -13.04 -28.06 -6.53
C SER A 92 -11.81 -28.93 -6.81
N TRP A 93 -12.04 -30.19 -7.16
CA TRP A 93 -10.99 -31.15 -7.46
C TRP A 93 -11.01 -31.54 -8.94
N ASN A 94 -9.90 -31.30 -9.63
CA ASN A 94 -9.66 -31.78 -10.98
C ASN A 94 -8.71 -32.99 -10.94
N LYS A 95 -9.27 -34.19 -11.05
CA LYS A 95 -8.53 -35.46 -11.01
C LYS A 95 -7.52 -35.61 -12.16
N ASN A 96 -7.83 -35.08 -13.34
CA ASN A 96 -6.97 -35.19 -14.52
C ASN A 96 -5.72 -34.32 -14.38
N LEU A 97 -5.89 -33.09 -13.92
CA LEU A 97 -4.80 -32.15 -13.66
C LEU A 97 -4.09 -32.41 -12.32
N ARG A 98 -4.70 -33.21 -11.44
CA ARG A 98 -4.27 -33.41 -10.05
C ARG A 98 -4.18 -32.08 -9.30
N THR A 99 -5.19 -31.24 -9.51
CA THR A 99 -5.24 -29.89 -8.97
C THR A 99 -6.48 -29.72 -8.11
N VAL A 100 -6.27 -29.25 -6.88
CA VAL A 100 -7.35 -28.74 -6.02
C VAL A 100 -7.34 -27.22 -6.10
N THR A 101 -8.48 -26.64 -6.41
CA THR A 101 -8.69 -25.19 -6.43
C THR A 101 -9.47 -24.78 -5.18
N ILE A 102 -8.91 -23.87 -4.40
CA ILE A 102 -9.48 -23.23 -3.22
C ILE A 102 -9.92 -21.83 -3.64
N ASP A 103 -11.22 -21.55 -3.57
CA ASP A 103 -11.81 -20.27 -3.96
C ASP A 103 -12.44 -19.59 -2.73
N PRO A 104 -11.82 -18.55 -2.14
CA PRO A 104 -12.37 -17.82 -1.01
C PRO A 104 -13.81 -17.33 -1.28
N VAL A 105 -14.67 -17.35 -0.24
CA VAL A 105 -16.01 -16.78 -0.36
C VAL A 105 -15.90 -15.26 -0.29
N GLY A 106 -15.95 -14.62 -1.46
CA GLY A 106 -15.78 -13.19 -1.60
C GLY A 106 -14.31 -12.74 -1.60
N ASN A 107 -14.10 -11.43 -1.66
CA ASN A 107 -12.77 -10.85 -1.71
C ASN A 107 -12.04 -11.04 -0.37
N LEU A 108 -10.77 -11.43 -0.45
CA LEU A 108 -9.86 -11.46 0.69
C LEU A 108 -9.56 -10.04 1.18
N GLU A 109 -9.33 -9.90 2.49
CA GLU A 109 -9.06 -8.60 3.10
C GLU A 109 -7.72 -8.03 2.61
N ALA A 110 -7.76 -6.80 2.12
CA ALA A 110 -6.60 -6.12 1.56
C ALA A 110 -5.56 -5.77 2.63
N GLY A 111 -4.27 -5.90 2.31
CA GLY A 111 -3.17 -5.69 3.26
C GLY A 111 -2.97 -6.82 4.28
N GLN A 112 -3.68 -7.95 4.13
CA GLN A 112 -3.50 -9.14 4.97
C GLN A 112 -2.68 -10.23 4.28
N THR A 113 -2.08 -11.09 5.12
CA THR A 113 -1.43 -12.34 4.72
C THR A 113 -2.34 -13.51 5.05
N PHE A 114 -2.43 -14.45 4.12
CA PHE A 114 -3.19 -15.68 4.23
C PHE A 114 -2.29 -16.89 4.10
N LYS A 115 -2.73 -18.02 4.67
CA LYS A 115 -2.03 -19.29 4.65
C LYS A 115 -2.97 -20.40 4.24
N VAL A 116 -2.64 -21.12 3.18
CA VAL A 116 -3.24 -22.42 2.86
C VAL A 116 -2.41 -23.53 3.50
N THR A 117 -3.07 -24.50 4.12
CA THR A 117 -2.40 -25.65 4.77
C THR A 117 -3.09 -26.96 4.37
N LEU A 118 -2.29 -27.95 4.01
CA LEU A 118 -2.67 -29.36 3.94
C LEU A 118 -1.93 -30.08 5.07
N PRO A 119 -2.61 -30.48 6.16
CA PRO A 119 -1.98 -31.19 7.27
C PRO A 119 -1.37 -32.52 6.82
N ALA A 120 -0.34 -32.98 7.54
CA ALA A 120 0.26 -34.29 7.31
C ALA A 120 -0.76 -35.43 7.49
N LYS A 121 -0.50 -36.59 6.86
CA LYS A 121 -1.26 -37.83 7.04
C LYS A 121 -2.76 -37.69 6.71
N LYS A 122 -3.09 -36.96 5.65
CA LYS A 122 -4.44 -36.85 5.08
C LYS A 122 -4.61 -37.62 3.77
N LEU A 123 -3.52 -37.76 3.03
CA LEU A 123 -3.43 -38.39 1.71
C LEU A 123 -2.29 -39.39 1.69
N LYS A 124 -2.33 -40.30 0.71
CA LYS A 124 -1.20 -41.17 0.35
C LYS A 124 -0.95 -41.18 -1.16
N ASN A 125 0.29 -41.43 -1.56
CA ASN A 125 0.71 -41.61 -2.95
C ASN A 125 0.49 -43.06 -3.42
N GLU A 126 0.93 -43.40 -4.64
CA GLU A 126 0.78 -44.75 -5.21
C GLU A 126 1.62 -45.80 -4.46
N GLN A 127 2.71 -45.38 -3.82
CA GLN A 127 3.58 -46.23 -2.98
C GLN A 127 3.04 -46.39 -1.55
N GLY A 128 1.90 -45.79 -1.22
CA GLY A 128 1.26 -45.88 0.10
C GLY A 128 1.88 -45.00 1.18
N GLN A 129 2.87 -44.17 0.84
CA GLN A 129 3.45 -43.20 1.78
C GLN A 129 2.45 -42.07 2.05
N SER A 130 2.39 -41.60 3.29
CA SER A 130 1.50 -40.49 3.68
C SER A 130 2.09 -39.12 3.33
N ASN A 131 1.23 -38.13 3.05
CA ASN A 131 1.69 -36.79 2.77
C ASN A 131 2.37 -36.14 4.00
N PRO A 132 3.47 -35.40 3.82
CA PRO A 132 3.95 -34.46 4.82
C PRO A 132 2.96 -33.29 4.96
N GLU A 133 3.13 -32.48 6.00
CA GLU A 133 2.43 -31.19 6.05
C GLU A 133 2.95 -30.31 4.91
N PHE A 134 2.02 -29.67 4.22
CA PHE A 134 2.29 -28.64 3.23
C PHE A 134 1.62 -27.34 3.66
N SER A 135 2.30 -26.22 3.44
CA SER A 135 1.68 -24.91 3.55
C SER A 135 2.26 -23.92 2.55
N SER A 136 1.41 -23.00 2.09
CA SER A 136 1.82 -21.85 1.28
C SER A 136 1.17 -20.59 1.85
N THR A 137 1.94 -19.51 1.85
CA THR A 137 1.57 -18.19 2.34
C THR A 137 1.55 -17.19 1.19
N PHE A 138 0.65 -16.22 1.25
CA PHE A 138 0.58 -15.15 0.26
C PHE A 138 -0.06 -13.90 0.86
N SER A 139 0.24 -12.72 0.33
CA SER A 139 -0.35 -11.45 0.80
C SER A 139 -1.17 -10.74 -0.27
N ILE A 140 -2.23 -10.07 0.19
CA ILE A 140 -3.12 -9.26 -0.63
C ILE A 140 -2.65 -7.82 -0.57
N LYS A 141 -2.55 -7.19 -1.75
CA LYS A 141 -2.13 -5.80 -1.91
C LYS A 141 -2.89 -4.89 -0.96
N LYS A 142 -2.18 -4.03 -0.23
CA LYS A 142 -2.80 -2.97 0.57
C LYS A 142 -3.45 -1.95 -0.38
N PRO A 143 -4.66 -1.43 -0.08
CA PRO A 143 -5.23 -0.34 -0.85
C PRO A 143 -4.26 0.85 -0.76
N VAL A 144 -3.94 1.44 -1.91
CA VAL A 144 -3.17 2.68 -1.98
C VAL A 144 -4.17 3.81 -1.97
N ASP A 145 -4.06 4.68 -0.98
CA ASP A 145 -4.80 5.94 -1.00
C ASP A 145 -4.15 6.87 -2.04
N THR A 146 -4.96 7.33 -2.98
CA THR A 146 -4.55 8.17 -4.12
C THR A 146 -5.23 9.53 -4.11
N ILE A 147 -6.02 9.82 -3.08
CA ILE A 147 -6.77 11.06 -2.96
C ILE A 147 -5.86 12.08 -2.29
N ALA A 148 -5.49 13.13 -3.04
CA ALA A 148 -4.66 14.19 -2.50
C ALA A 148 -5.39 15.05 -1.45
N PRO A 149 -4.67 15.56 -0.43
CA PRO A 149 -5.27 16.38 0.61
C PRO A 149 -5.78 17.71 0.05
N ARG A 150 -7.00 18.08 0.48
CA ARG A 150 -7.65 19.33 0.10
C ARG A 150 -8.08 20.13 1.34
N ALA A 151 -8.05 21.45 1.20
CA ALA A 151 -8.59 22.38 2.16
C ALA A 151 -9.93 22.98 1.72
N THR A 152 -10.85 23.15 2.65
CA THR A 152 -11.97 24.08 2.51
C THR A 152 -11.46 25.49 2.78
N ILE A 153 -11.54 26.37 1.77
CA ILE A 153 -11.07 27.76 1.86
C ILE A 153 -12.26 28.68 2.15
N LEU A 154 -12.16 29.47 3.22
CA LEU A 154 -13.10 30.55 3.53
C LEU A 154 -12.36 31.89 3.57
N PRO A 155 -12.95 33.01 3.09
CA PRO A 155 -14.22 33.08 2.37
C PRO A 155 -14.25 32.20 1.11
N GLY A 156 -15.42 31.61 0.85
CA GLY A 156 -15.61 30.70 -0.28
C GLY A 156 -15.43 31.41 -1.62
N HIS A 157 -15.12 30.65 -2.66
CA HIS A 157 -14.92 31.22 -3.99
C HIS A 157 -16.18 31.94 -4.47
N GLY A 158 -16.02 33.17 -4.97
CA GLY A 158 -17.11 34.05 -5.38
C GLY A 158 -17.82 34.79 -4.24
N ALA A 159 -17.38 34.66 -2.99
CA ALA A 159 -17.96 35.40 -1.88
C ALA A 159 -17.87 36.92 -2.12
N LYS A 160 -18.98 37.62 -1.88
CA LYS A 160 -19.09 39.08 -2.02
C LYS A 160 -19.39 39.70 -0.66
N GLN A 161 -19.15 41.01 -0.54
CA GLN A 161 -19.41 41.76 0.69
C GLN A 161 -18.69 41.17 1.92
N VAL A 162 -17.51 40.59 1.70
CA VAL A 162 -16.68 40.07 2.80
C VAL A 162 -16.25 41.22 3.71
N LYS A 163 -16.37 41.03 5.03
CA LYS A 163 -16.03 42.05 6.02
C LYS A 163 -14.52 42.35 5.99
N LEU A 164 -14.13 43.61 6.21
CA LEU A 164 -12.73 44.04 6.12
C LEU A 164 -11.80 43.44 7.18
N GLN A 165 -12.38 42.86 8.24
CA GLN A 165 -11.72 42.14 9.33
C GLN A 165 -11.86 40.61 9.23
N GLU A 166 -12.51 40.09 8.20
CA GLU A 166 -12.73 38.65 8.04
C GLU A 166 -11.41 37.91 7.92
N LYS A 167 -11.32 36.74 8.55
CA LYS A 167 -10.12 35.90 8.46
C LYS A 167 -10.24 34.97 7.27
N VAL A 168 -9.11 34.72 6.61
CA VAL A 168 -9.04 33.63 5.65
C VAL A 168 -8.66 32.35 6.38
N THR A 169 -9.39 31.26 6.16
CA THR A 169 -9.08 29.95 6.76
C THR A 169 -9.02 28.87 5.71
N LEU A 170 -8.07 27.95 5.85
CA LEU A 170 -7.95 26.74 5.04
C LEU A 170 -7.99 25.54 5.99
N GLN A 171 -9.10 24.79 5.97
CA GLN A 171 -9.30 23.62 6.82
C GLN A 171 -9.14 22.33 6.01
N PHE A 172 -8.16 21.51 6.38
CA PHE A 172 -7.87 20.24 5.69
C PHE A 172 -8.78 19.11 6.18
N ALA A 173 -9.31 18.35 5.22
CA ALA A 173 -10.15 17.18 5.51
C ALA A 173 -9.37 16.08 6.26
N GLU A 174 -8.07 16.00 6.02
CA GLU A 174 -7.15 14.99 6.52
C GLU A 174 -5.84 15.60 7.03
N GLU A 175 -5.07 14.80 7.77
CA GLU A 175 -3.77 15.22 8.30
C GLU A 175 -2.79 15.54 7.17
N VAL A 176 -2.06 16.65 7.32
CA VAL A 176 -1.08 17.11 6.35
C VAL A 176 0.27 17.40 7.01
N THR A 177 1.34 17.10 6.27
CA THR A 177 2.73 17.38 6.65
C THR A 177 3.43 18.14 5.54
N LEU A 178 4.51 18.85 5.86
CA LEU A 178 5.32 19.52 4.83
C LEU A 178 6.09 18.49 4.01
N VAL A 179 6.11 18.68 2.69
CA VAL A 179 6.89 17.83 1.77
C VAL A 179 8.39 17.92 2.06
N SER A 180 8.86 19.06 2.57
CA SER A 180 10.26 19.25 3.00
C SER A 180 10.70 18.33 4.15
N GLY A 181 9.76 17.71 4.87
CA GLY A 181 10.03 16.94 6.08
C GLY A 181 10.11 17.77 7.37
N GLU A 182 10.06 19.10 7.27
CA GLU A 182 9.96 19.96 8.45
C GLU A 182 8.62 19.80 9.17
N ILE A 183 8.60 20.12 10.46
CA ILE A 183 7.34 20.15 11.23
C ILE A 183 6.46 21.28 10.71
N LEU A 184 5.22 20.95 10.32
CA LEU A 184 4.20 21.94 10.00
C LEU A 184 3.80 22.71 11.27
N ALA A 185 4.15 24.00 11.31
CA ALA A 185 3.88 24.92 12.40
C ALA A 185 3.70 26.34 11.86
N SER A 186 3.20 27.28 12.67
CA SER A 186 3.00 28.68 12.24
C SER A 186 4.29 29.32 11.68
N LYS A 187 5.47 28.93 12.19
CA LYS A 187 6.77 29.42 11.73
C LYS A 187 7.19 28.89 10.35
N THR A 188 6.72 27.71 9.95
CA THR A 188 7.05 27.06 8.68
C THR A 188 5.91 27.15 7.65
N ALA A 189 4.74 27.62 8.05
CA ALA A 189 3.55 27.68 7.19
C ALA A 189 3.57 28.85 6.17
N GLY A 190 4.47 29.82 6.32
CA GLY A 190 4.52 31.04 5.49
C GLY A 190 4.42 30.80 3.97
N PRO A 191 5.18 29.86 3.38
CA PRO A 191 5.13 29.60 1.94
C PRO A 191 3.85 28.93 1.44
N LEU A 192 2.97 28.44 2.32
CA LEU A 192 1.83 27.61 1.94
C LEU A 192 0.71 28.39 1.25
N VAL A 193 0.56 29.68 1.55
CA VAL A 193 -0.52 30.49 0.99
C VAL A 193 0.05 31.73 0.32
N ARG A 194 -0.50 32.06 -0.85
CA ARG A 194 -0.26 33.33 -1.52
C ARG A 194 -1.58 34.09 -1.61
N ILE A 195 -1.48 35.42 -1.48
CA ILE A 195 -2.63 36.31 -1.61
C ILE A 195 -2.24 37.40 -2.60
N THR A 196 -3.06 37.63 -3.61
CA THR A 196 -2.92 38.76 -4.52
C THR A 196 -4.22 39.55 -4.61
N ASP A 197 -4.14 40.83 -4.94
CA ASP A 197 -5.31 41.58 -5.39
C ASP A 197 -5.64 41.31 -6.88
N GLU A 198 -6.61 42.05 -7.40
CA GLU A 198 -7.13 41.89 -8.77
C GLU A 198 -6.15 42.27 -9.87
N VAL A 199 -5.11 43.06 -9.55
CA VAL A 199 -4.03 43.41 -10.49
C VAL A 199 -2.79 42.53 -10.31
N GLY A 200 -2.86 41.53 -9.43
CA GLY A 200 -1.78 40.57 -9.17
C GLY A 200 -0.74 41.05 -8.14
N THR A 201 -0.98 42.16 -7.44
CA THR A 201 -0.07 42.65 -6.40
C THR A 201 -0.16 41.75 -5.17
N SER A 202 1.00 41.34 -4.64
CA SER A 202 1.09 40.48 -3.47
C SER A 202 0.65 41.19 -2.19
N ILE A 203 -0.25 40.56 -1.43
CA ILE A 203 -0.71 41.05 -0.13
C ILE A 203 0.10 40.38 0.98
N ALA A 204 0.85 41.19 1.72
CA ALA A 204 1.61 40.71 2.86
C ALA A 204 0.67 40.16 3.95
N HIS A 205 0.99 39.00 4.51
CA HIS A 205 0.14 38.31 5.48
C HIS A 205 0.96 37.48 6.48
N THR A 206 0.29 36.96 7.51
CA THR A 206 0.81 35.96 8.43
C THR A 206 -0.09 34.73 8.44
N ILE A 207 0.49 33.58 8.80
CA ILE A 207 -0.22 32.30 8.84
C ILE A 207 -0.01 31.67 10.21
N THR A 208 -1.09 31.24 10.83
CA THR A 208 -1.04 30.39 12.03
C THR A 208 -1.55 29.00 11.71
N TRP A 209 -0.91 27.98 12.28
CA TRP A 209 -1.32 26.59 12.14
C TRP A 209 -1.95 26.09 13.44
N ASN A 210 -3.18 25.58 13.34
CA ASN A 210 -3.83 24.85 14.42
C ASN A 210 -3.86 23.36 14.06
N LYS A 211 -2.99 22.58 14.71
CA LYS A 211 -2.86 21.13 14.46
C LYS A 211 -4.14 20.35 14.77
N SER A 212 -4.80 20.60 15.90
CA SER A 212 -5.99 19.84 16.29
C SER A 212 -7.19 20.10 15.38
N LYS A 213 -7.29 21.29 14.79
CA LYS A 213 -8.32 21.63 13.82
C LYS A 213 -7.91 21.39 12.36
N ARG A 214 -6.65 21.01 12.12
CA ARG A 214 -6.02 20.96 10.80
C ARG A 214 -6.29 22.21 9.97
N MET A 215 -6.07 23.38 10.58
CA MET A 215 -6.54 24.65 10.02
C MET A 215 -5.41 25.66 9.96
N LEU A 216 -5.18 26.20 8.77
CA LEU A 216 -4.41 27.44 8.59
C LEU A 216 -5.36 28.61 8.77
N THR A 217 -4.94 29.60 9.55
CA THR A 217 -5.59 30.92 9.60
C THR A 217 -4.64 31.94 9.03
N VAL A 218 -5.09 32.64 8.00
CA VAL A 218 -4.31 33.63 7.26
C VAL A 218 -4.86 35.01 7.59
N LYS A 219 -3.97 35.91 8.01
CA LYS A 219 -4.31 37.28 8.37
C LYS A 219 -3.48 38.27 7.54
N PRO A 220 -4.09 39.19 6.80
CA PRO A 220 -3.33 40.24 6.11
C PRO A 220 -2.60 41.12 7.12
N LYS A 221 -1.44 41.66 6.74
CA LYS A 221 -0.75 42.69 7.51
C LYS A 221 -1.51 44.01 7.32
N GLY A 222 -2.60 44.18 8.05
CA GLY A 222 -3.53 45.30 7.92
C GLY A 222 -4.98 44.84 7.91
N LYS A 223 -5.87 45.67 7.36
CA LYS A 223 -7.25 45.30 7.03
C LYS A 223 -7.37 45.12 5.52
N TRP A 224 -8.37 44.34 5.09
CA TRP A 224 -8.71 44.32 3.67
C TRP A 224 -9.21 45.71 3.24
N GLN A 225 -8.91 46.09 1.99
CA GLN A 225 -9.43 47.33 1.43
C GLN A 225 -10.90 47.15 1.02
N PRO A 226 -11.75 48.19 1.12
CA PRO A 226 -13.14 48.10 0.69
C PRO A 226 -13.25 47.94 -0.83
N HIS A 227 -14.27 47.19 -1.27
CA HIS A 227 -14.57 46.95 -2.69
C HIS A 227 -13.42 46.34 -3.51
N GLN A 228 -12.52 45.60 -2.87
CA GLN A 228 -11.37 44.97 -3.50
C GLN A 228 -11.59 43.48 -3.68
N THR A 229 -11.18 42.96 -4.84
CA THR A 229 -11.13 41.51 -5.07
C THR A 229 -9.76 40.94 -4.73
N TYR A 230 -9.74 39.81 -4.02
CA TYR A 230 -8.54 39.09 -3.62
C TYR A 230 -8.58 37.63 -4.09
N LEU A 231 -7.44 37.14 -4.56
CA LEU A 231 -7.18 35.73 -4.87
C LEU A 231 -6.36 35.11 -3.73
N ILE A 232 -6.88 34.04 -3.15
CA ILE A 232 -6.20 33.16 -2.20
C ILE A 232 -5.75 31.92 -2.94
N GLU A 233 -4.46 31.59 -2.85
CA GLU A 233 -3.88 30.40 -3.45
C GLU A 233 -3.21 29.54 -2.37
N LEU A 234 -3.65 28.28 -2.23
CA LEU A 234 -2.89 27.23 -1.56
C LEU A 234 -1.86 26.70 -2.56
N VAL A 235 -0.58 26.90 -2.26
CA VAL A 235 0.52 26.55 -3.16
C VAL A 235 0.60 25.02 -3.29
N PRO A 236 0.61 24.46 -4.52
CA PRO A 236 0.67 23.03 -4.75
C PRO A 236 2.00 22.43 -4.30
N GLY A 237 1.99 21.14 -3.93
CA GLY A 237 3.21 20.36 -3.74
C GLY A 237 4.03 20.70 -2.49
N LEU A 238 3.52 21.54 -1.59
CA LEU A 238 4.20 21.87 -0.33
C LEU A 238 3.70 21.05 0.85
N LEU A 239 2.52 20.47 0.73
CA LEU A 239 1.91 19.58 1.71
C LEU A 239 1.69 18.20 1.11
N ARG A 240 1.74 17.19 1.97
CA ARG A 240 1.34 15.81 1.66
C ARG A 240 0.55 15.19 2.80
N ASP A 241 -0.31 14.25 2.45
CA ASP A 241 -1.02 13.42 3.43
C ASP A 241 -0.14 12.28 3.99
N THR A 242 -0.75 11.39 4.76
CA THR A 242 -0.08 10.20 5.32
C THR A 242 0.20 9.10 4.29
N ALA A 243 -0.50 9.09 3.16
CA ALA A 243 -0.29 8.15 2.06
C ALA A 243 0.79 8.62 1.07
N GLY A 244 1.24 9.87 1.20
CA GLY A 244 2.25 10.49 0.37
C GLY A 244 1.69 11.27 -0.83
N ASN A 245 0.37 11.49 -0.91
CA ASN A 245 -0.20 12.31 -1.98
C ASN A 245 0.04 13.79 -1.70
N ASN A 246 0.58 14.50 -2.69
CA ASN A 246 0.86 15.94 -2.58
C ASN A 246 -0.41 16.77 -2.81
N ASN A 247 -0.58 17.86 -2.06
CA ASN A 247 -1.72 18.76 -2.22
C ASN A 247 -1.75 19.37 -3.64
N PRO A 248 -2.92 19.44 -4.27
CA PRO A 248 -3.06 20.14 -5.54
C PRO A 248 -3.08 21.65 -5.30
N LEU A 249 -3.01 22.40 -6.40
CA LEU A 249 -3.29 23.83 -6.40
C LEU A 249 -4.76 24.03 -6.02
N GLN A 250 -5.03 24.92 -5.05
CA GLN A 250 -6.39 25.37 -4.76
C GLN A 250 -6.45 26.88 -4.73
N ARG A 251 -7.54 27.42 -5.28
CA ARG A 251 -7.77 28.85 -5.37
C ARG A 251 -9.15 29.20 -4.82
N SER A 252 -9.24 30.35 -4.15
CA SER A 252 -10.49 31.01 -3.80
C SER A 252 -10.39 32.48 -4.17
N VAL A 253 -11.50 33.06 -4.61
CA VAL A 253 -11.58 34.49 -4.93
C VAL A 253 -12.71 35.08 -4.13
N PHE A 254 -12.51 36.23 -3.50
CA PHE A 254 -13.58 36.94 -2.82
C PHE A 254 -13.46 38.44 -3.00
N THR A 255 -14.57 39.14 -2.86
CA THR A 255 -14.65 40.61 -2.94
C THR A 255 -15.15 41.16 -1.61
N THR A 256 -14.45 42.17 -1.09
CA THR A 256 -14.83 42.85 0.16
C THR A 256 -15.99 43.82 -0.02
N GLY A 257 -16.69 44.08 1.08
CA GLY A 257 -17.76 45.06 1.14
C GLY A 257 -17.28 46.49 1.36
N ALA A 258 -18.23 47.35 1.71
CA ALA A 258 -17.96 48.71 2.17
C ALA A 258 -17.27 48.74 3.55
N LYS A 259 -16.90 49.95 4.00
CA LYS A 259 -16.26 50.18 5.31
C LYS A 259 -17.17 49.87 6.49
#